data_AF-A0A9X3K706-F1
#
_entry.id   AF-A0A9X3K706-F1
#
_cell.length_a   1.000
_cell.length_b   1.000
_cell.length_c   1.000
_cell.angle_alpha   90.00
_cell.angle_beta   90.00
_cell.angle_gamma   90.00
#
_symmetry.space_group_name_H-M   'P 1'
#
loop_
_entity.id
_entity.type
_entity.pdbx_description
1 polymer ?
#
loop_
_entity_poly.entity_id
_entity_poly.type
_entity_poly.pdbx_seq_one_letter_code
_entity_poly.pdbx_strand_id
1 'polypeptide(L)'
;MNDEIKIYIFSVLFLLSLNLFSQDLWPHENAEWWYQITYYLFTPAWEHSYIDGDTLIEDKLCTRHTTDRIYAFPNSPDDIQVQSSRTEYIYFNGDTLFWRYDNSFLPLICFNAEVGDSWYPLPESDIDPSCEV
;
A
#
# COMPACT_ATOMS: atom_id res chain seq x y z
N MET A 1 23.95 28.16 -34.43
CA MET A 1 24.14 27.31 -33.23
C MET A 1 24.99 26.13 -33.64
N ASN A 2 26.15 25.95 -33.00
CA ASN A 2 27.14 24.95 -33.38
C ASN A 2 26.54 23.53 -33.25
N ASP A 3 26.88 22.60 -34.14
CA ASP A 3 26.26 21.27 -34.15
C ASP A 3 26.60 20.46 -32.88
N GLU A 4 27.76 20.70 -32.28
CA GLU A 4 28.11 20.13 -30.98
C GLU A 4 27.18 20.60 -29.85
N ILE A 5 26.79 21.88 -29.85
CA ILE A 5 25.87 22.42 -28.84
C ILE A 5 24.48 21.76 -28.94
N LYS A 6 24.04 21.43 -30.16
CA LYS A 6 22.77 20.70 -30.37
C LYS A 6 22.85 19.28 -29.81
N ILE A 7 23.98 18.60 -30.00
CA ILE A 7 24.20 17.24 -29.46
C ILE A 7 24.17 17.29 -27.93
N TYR A 8 24.87 18.23 -27.29
CA TYR A 8 24.83 18.37 -25.83
C TYR A 8 23.43 18.65 -25.30
N ILE A 9 22.68 19.56 -25.92
CA ILE A 9 21.29 19.86 -25.52
C ILE A 9 20.41 18.61 -25.67
N PHE A 10 20.54 17.89 -26.79
CA PHE A 10 19.77 16.66 -27.02
C PHE A 10 20.11 15.57 -26.00
N SER A 11 21.40 15.38 -25.68
CA SER A 11 21.85 14.42 -24.66
C SER A 11 21.33 14.76 -23.27
N VAL A 12 21.33 16.04 -22.87
CA VAL A 12 20.79 16.49 -21.58
C VAL A 12 19.28 16.25 -21.51
N LEU A 13 18.53 16.61 -22.56
CA LEU A 13 17.08 16.37 -22.61
C LEU A 13 16.74 14.88 -22.59
N PHE A 14 17.53 14.05 -23.27
CA PHE A 14 17.36 12.61 -23.27
C PHE A 14 17.59 12.02 -21.87
N LEU A 15 18.66 12.43 -21.17
CA LEU A 15 18.93 11.99 -19.80
C LEU A 15 17.87 12.45 -18.79
N LEU A 16 17.31 13.65 -18.96
CA LEU A 16 16.20 14.13 -18.13
C LEU A 16 14.93 13.30 -18.35
N SER A 17 14.67 12.81 -19.56
CA SER A 17 13.50 11.97 -19.85
C SER A 17 13.54 10.59 -19.21
N LEU A 18 14.73 10.07 -18.89
CA LEU A 18 14.90 8.76 -18.23
C LEU A 18 14.46 8.75 -16.77
N ASN A 19 14.42 9.91 -16.10
CA ASN A 19 14.00 10.01 -14.70
C ASN A 19 12.46 10.02 -14.53
N LEU A 20 11.69 10.16 -15.61
CA LEU A 20 10.23 10.23 -15.56
C LEU A 20 9.56 8.87 -15.29
N PHE A 21 10.31 7.76 -15.42
CA PHE A 21 9.80 6.39 -15.26
C PHE A 21 10.09 5.77 -13.89
N SER A 22 10.81 6.46 -13.00
CA SER A 22 10.93 6.08 -11.59
C SER A 22 9.86 6.81 -10.79
N GLN A 23 8.59 6.56 -11.07
CA GLN A 23 7.57 6.90 -10.10
C GLN A 23 7.59 5.78 -9.07
N ASP A 24 8.06 6.12 -7.88
CA ASP A 24 8.02 5.28 -6.70
C ASP A 24 6.53 5.02 -6.36
N LEU A 25 5.94 4.05 -7.07
CA LEU A 25 4.58 3.60 -6.85
C LEU A 25 4.65 2.37 -5.95
N TRP A 26 4.20 2.55 -4.73
CA TRP A 26 4.01 1.45 -3.81
C TRP A 26 2.56 1.49 -3.32
N PRO A 27 1.84 0.35 -3.36
CA PRO A 27 2.23 -0.93 -3.95
C PRO A 27 2.13 -0.90 -5.50
N HIS A 28 2.68 -1.93 -6.16
CA HIS A 28 2.58 -2.05 -7.61
C HIS A 28 1.12 -2.23 -8.05
N GLU A 29 0.76 -1.71 -9.23
CA GLU A 29 -0.55 -1.93 -9.82
C GLU A 29 -0.85 -3.43 -9.94
N ASN A 30 -2.09 -3.84 -9.65
CA ASN A 30 -2.53 -5.24 -9.68
C ASN A 30 -1.79 -6.18 -8.70
N ALA A 31 -1.04 -5.66 -7.73
CA ALA A 31 -0.48 -6.51 -6.69
C ALA A 31 -1.60 -7.18 -5.89
N GLU A 32 -1.39 -8.45 -5.55
CA GLU A 32 -2.31 -9.23 -4.75
C GLU A 32 -1.56 -10.14 -3.76
N TRP A 33 -2.22 -10.43 -2.64
CA TRP A 33 -1.72 -11.29 -1.59
C TRP A 33 -2.86 -12.16 -1.06
N TRP A 34 -2.52 -13.42 -0.79
CA TRP A 34 -3.44 -14.40 -0.23
C TRP A 34 -2.88 -14.91 1.09
N TYR A 35 -3.70 -14.85 2.14
CA TYR A 35 -3.34 -15.29 3.48
C TYR A 35 -4.34 -16.34 3.95
N GLN A 36 -3.86 -17.45 4.50
CA GLN A 36 -4.71 -18.36 5.24
C GLN A 36 -4.69 -17.95 6.71
N ILE A 37 -5.87 -17.66 7.25
CA ILE A 37 -6.06 -17.32 8.65
C ILE A 37 -6.60 -18.54 9.37
N THR A 38 -5.87 -18.96 10.40
CA THR A 38 -6.32 -20.02 11.30
C THR A 38 -7.03 -19.37 12.47
N TYR A 39 -8.36 -19.34 12.45
CA TYR A 39 -9.17 -18.91 13.58
C TYR A 39 -9.62 -20.12 14.40
N TYR A 40 -9.54 -20.04 15.73
CA TYR A 40 -9.87 -21.18 16.61
C TYR A 40 -11.32 -21.69 16.45
N LEU A 41 -12.24 -20.84 15.99
CA LEU A 41 -13.68 -21.13 15.92
C LEU A 41 -14.21 -21.38 14.50
N PHE A 42 -13.41 -21.19 13.44
CA PHE A 42 -13.86 -21.32 12.06
C PHE A 42 -12.91 -22.22 11.26
N THR A 43 -13.46 -22.99 10.32
CA THR A 43 -12.71 -23.71 9.27
C THR A 43 -11.92 -22.68 8.44
N PRO A 44 -10.87 -23.05 7.67
CA PRO A 44 -9.86 -22.10 7.23
C PRO A 44 -10.50 -20.90 6.55
N ALA A 45 -10.20 -19.71 7.07
CA ALA A 45 -10.56 -18.45 6.45
C ALA A 45 -9.40 -18.02 5.58
N TRP A 46 -9.68 -17.44 4.42
CA TRP A 46 -8.69 -16.80 3.58
C TRP A 46 -8.93 -15.29 3.58
N GLU A 47 -7.85 -14.52 3.59
CA GLU A 47 -7.87 -13.11 3.23
C GLU A 47 -7.23 -12.96 1.85
N HIS A 48 -7.93 -12.25 0.97
CA HIS A 48 -7.42 -11.83 -0.33
C HIS A 48 -7.28 -10.31 -0.31
N SER A 49 -6.05 -9.83 -0.26
CA SER A 49 -5.72 -8.42 -0.37
C SER A 49 -5.28 -8.10 -1.78
N TYR A 50 -5.80 -7.03 -2.37
CA TYR A 50 -5.45 -6.62 -3.74
C TYR A 50 -5.56 -5.12 -3.95
N ILE A 51 -4.90 -4.66 -5.00
CA ILE A 51 -4.95 -3.26 -5.44
C ILE A 51 -6.11 -3.05 -6.41
N ASP A 52 -7.00 -2.13 -6.06
CA ASP A 52 -8.23 -1.80 -6.79
C ASP A 52 -8.14 -0.40 -7.46
N GLY A 53 -6.93 0.00 -7.83
CA GLY A 53 -6.64 1.25 -8.54
C GLY A 53 -6.36 2.43 -7.63
N ASP A 54 -6.27 3.62 -8.22
CA ASP A 54 -5.83 4.83 -7.53
C ASP A 54 -6.96 5.84 -7.33
N THR A 55 -6.77 6.75 -6.37
CA THR A 55 -7.68 7.86 -6.09
C THR A 55 -6.91 9.07 -5.58
N LEU A 56 -7.49 10.27 -5.71
CA LEU A 56 -6.93 11.49 -5.16
C LEU A 56 -7.67 11.85 -3.87
N ILE A 57 -6.94 11.98 -2.76
CA ILE A 57 -7.48 12.39 -1.46
C ILE A 57 -6.58 13.49 -0.91
N GLU A 58 -7.13 14.68 -0.65
CA GLU A 58 -6.36 15.82 -0.12
C GLU A 58 -5.07 16.09 -0.94
N ASP A 59 -5.21 16.07 -2.26
CA ASP A 59 -4.12 16.24 -3.23
C ASP A 59 -2.99 15.20 -3.17
N LYS A 60 -3.18 14.10 -2.43
CA LYS A 60 -2.29 12.94 -2.43
C LYS A 60 -2.85 11.86 -3.35
N LEU A 61 -2.02 11.41 -4.29
CA LEU A 61 -2.33 10.23 -5.09
C LEU A 61 -2.20 9.00 -4.19
N CYS A 62 -3.35 8.38 -3.90
CA CYS A 62 -3.44 7.24 -3.01
C CYS A 62 -3.77 5.99 -3.81
N THR A 63 -3.14 4.88 -3.47
CA THR A 63 -3.50 3.56 -3.96
C THR A 63 -4.58 2.96 -3.08
N ARG A 64 -5.66 2.46 -3.70
CA ARG A 64 -6.78 1.79 -3.04
C ARG A 64 -6.41 0.33 -2.84
N HIS A 65 -6.35 -0.07 -1.58
CA HIS A 65 -6.06 -1.44 -1.15
C HIS A 65 -7.33 -2.05 -0.56
N THR A 66 -7.77 -3.18 -1.10
CA THR A 66 -8.98 -3.88 -0.64
C THR A 66 -8.61 -5.24 -0.11
N THR A 67 -9.13 -5.60 1.07
CA THR A 67 -9.01 -6.93 1.68
C THR A 67 -10.38 -7.58 1.80
N ASP A 68 -10.54 -8.70 1.12
CA ASP A 68 -11.72 -9.56 1.20
C ASP A 68 -11.47 -10.71 2.18
N ARG A 69 -12.39 -10.92 3.12
CA ARG A 69 -12.40 -12.09 4.00
C ARG A 69 -13.35 -13.15 3.47
N ILE A 70 -12.80 -14.33 3.29
CA ILE A 70 -13.46 -15.48 2.70
C ILE A 70 -13.47 -16.59 3.74
N TYR A 71 -14.64 -17.10 4.10
CA TYR A 71 -14.77 -18.19 5.07
C TYR A 71 -15.21 -19.47 4.38
N ALA A 72 -14.52 -20.58 4.66
CA ALA A 72 -15.09 -21.91 4.41
C ALA A 72 -15.99 -22.31 5.59
N PHE A 73 -17.26 -22.60 5.32
CA PHE A 73 -18.12 -23.25 6.31
C PHE A 73 -17.94 -24.76 6.25
N PRO A 74 -17.79 -25.45 7.39
CA PRO A 74 -17.48 -26.88 7.41
C PRO A 74 -18.61 -27.75 6.82
N ASN A 75 -19.83 -27.22 6.81
CA ASN A 75 -21.02 -27.92 6.30
C ASN A 75 -21.37 -27.55 4.85
N SER A 76 -20.63 -26.64 4.22
CA SER A 76 -20.86 -26.19 2.84
C SER A 76 -19.53 -25.74 2.20
N PRO A 77 -18.60 -26.68 1.98
CA PRO A 77 -17.25 -26.37 1.49
C PRO A 77 -17.23 -25.77 0.07
N ASP A 78 -18.29 -25.97 -0.71
CA ASP A 78 -18.42 -25.42 -2.07
C ASP A 78 -18.88 -23.94 -2.08
N ASP A 79 -19.20 -23.37 -0.93
CA ASP A 79 -19.75 -22.01 -0.80
C ASP A 79 -18.68 -21.03 -0.31
N ILE A 80 -17.58 -20.94 -1.06
CA ILE A 80 -16.51 -19.95 -0.84
C ILE A 80 -17.08 -18.57 -1.18
N GLN A 81 -17.54 -17.85 -0.16
CA GLN A 81 -18.11 -16.51 -0.31
C GLN A 81 -17.29 -15.47 0.44
N VAL A 82 -17.14 -14.29 -0.19
CA VAL A 82 -16.65 -13.08 0.50
C VAL A 82 -17.70 -12.68 1.52
N GLN A 83 -17.35 -12.74 2.81
CA GLN A 83 -18.24 -12.38 3.91
C GLN A 83 -18.12 -10.91 4.30
N SER A 84 -16.91 -10.36 4.16
CA SER A 84 -16.67 -8.95 4.41
C SER A 84 -15.56 -8.45 3.52
N SER A 85 -15.65 -7.19 3.13
CA SER A 85 -14.61 -6.47 2.41
C SER A 85 -14.26 -5.20 3.17
N ARG A 86 -12.98 -4.85 3.20
CA ARG A 86 -12.49 -3.61 3.77
C ARG A 86 -11.57 -2.94 2.76
N THR A 87 -11.80 -1.65 2.55
CA THR A 87 -10.95 -0.81 1.70
C THR A 87 -10.16 0.17 2.55
N GLU A 88 -8.88 0.29 2.24
CA GLU A 88 -7.93 1.21 2.85
C GLU A 88 -7.24 2.02 1.75
N TYR A 89 -6.69 3.17 2.14
CA TYR A 89 -5.98 4.06 1.24
C TYR A 89 -4.55 4.24 1.71
N ILE A 90 -3.63 4.05 0.79
CA ILE A 90 -2.20 4.09 1.06
C ILE A 90 -1.59 5.17 0.18
N TYR A 91 -0.71 5.98 0.75
CA TYR A 91 0.03 7.02 0.04
C TYR A 91 1.51 6.76 0.22
N PHE A 92 2.28 6.81 -0.86
CA PHE A 92 3.74 6.70 -0.82
C PHE A 92 4.35 7.97 -1.41
N ASN A 93 5.35 8.54 -0.73
CA ASN A 93 6.03 9.76 -1.17
C ASN A 93 7.46 9.50 -1.69
N GLY A 94 7.84 8.23 -1.91
CA GLY A 94 9.18 7.82 -2.30
C GLY A 94 10.09 7.41 -1.13
N ASP A 95 9.72 7.75 0.10
CA ASP A 95 10.48 7.38 1.30
C ASP A 95 9.60 6.72 2.36
N THR A 96 8.48 7.35 2.69
CA THR A 96 7.57 6.92 3.74
C THR A 96 6.23 6.51 3.14
N LEU A 97 5.77 5.35 3.57
CA LEU A 97 4.45 4.81 3.34
C LEU A 97 3.49 5.31 4.41
N PHE A 98 2.38 5.89 3.99
CA PHE A 98 1.35 6.42 4.85
C PHE A 98 0.06 5.63 4.66
N TRP A 99 -0.57 5.26 5.77
CA TRP A 99 -1.90 4.69 5.79
C TRP A 99 -2.91 5.77 6.18
N ARG A 100 -4.04 5.83 5.47
CA ARG A 100 -5.11 6.74 5.81
C ARG A 100 -6.01 6.13 6.88
N TYR A 101 -5.98 6.70 8.08
CA TYR A 101 -6.84 6.33 9.20
C TYR A 101 -7.50 7.56 9.80
N ASP A 102 -8.79 7.45 10.14
CA ASP A 102 -9.62 8.53 10.70
C ASP A 102 -9.35 9.94 10.14
N ASN A 103 -9.42 10.07 8.82
CA ASN A 103 -9.20 11.34 8.11
C ASN A 103 -7.80 11.95 8.21
N SER A 104 -6.83 11.16 8.63
CA SER A 104 -5.43 11.54 8.71
C SER A 104 -4.56 10.53 7.98
N PHE A 105 -3.40 10.97 7.48
CA PHE A 105 -2.38 10.08 6.94
C PHE A 105 -1.35 9.84 8.04
N LEU A 106 -1.26 8.60 8.49
CA LEU A 106 -0.34 8.17 9.53
C LEU A 106 0.83 7.41 8.89
N PRO A 107 2.08 7.65 9.32
CA PRO A 107 3.23 6.91 8.82
C PRO A 107 3.11 5.44 9.23
N LEU A 108 3.22 4.53 8.26
CA LEU A 108 3.17 3.09 8.45
C LEU A 108 4.58 2.49 8.43
N ILE A 109 5.35 2.80 7.39
CA ILE A 109 6.72 2.30 7.16
C ILE A 109 7.53 3.41 6.50
N CYS A 110 8.73 3.72 6.98
CA CYS A 110 9.73 4.55 6.29
C CYS A 110 10.91 3.68 5.82
N PHE A 111 11.24 3.78 4.53
CA PHE A 111 12.22 2.91 3.88
C PHE A 111 13.66 3.43 4.03
N ASN A 112 13.86 4.72 4.34
CA ASN A 112 15.19 5.30 4.56
C ASN A 112 15.47 5.60 6.04
N ALA A 113 15.07 4.70 6.95
CA ALA A 113 15.42 4.82 8.37
C ALA A 113 16.95 4.72 8.58
N GLU A 114 17.54 5.66 9.32
CA GLU A 114 18.96 5.66 9.65
C GLU A 114 19.23 5.27 11.11
N VAL A 115 20.49 4.91 11.41
CA VAL A 115 20.92 4.60 12.77
C VAL A 115 20.79 5.84 13.66
N GLY A 116 19.89 5.78 14.64
CA GLY A 116 19.61 6.89 15.55
C GLY A 116 18.20 7.46 15.39
N ASP A 117 17.49 7.11 14.32
CA ASP A 117 16.09 7.48 14.16
C ASP A 117 15.21 6.79 15.21
N SER A 118 14.22 7.54 15.70
CA SER A 118 13.26 7.06 16.71
C SER A 118 11.85 7.29 16.20
N TRP A 119 11.06 6.24 16.19
CA TRP A 119 9.68 6.29 15.70
C TRP A 119 8.74 6.03 16.86
N TYR A 120 7.71 6.84 16.98
CA TYR A 120 6.68 6.64 17.97
C TYR A 120 5.59 5.75 17.35
N PRO A 121 5.04 4.79 18.11
CA PRO A 121 3.88 4.05 17.65
C PRO A 121 2.74 5.02 17.30
N LEU A 122 1.82 4.57 16.44
CA LEU A 122 0.55 5.26 16.21
C LEU A 122 -0.05 5.65 17.58
N PRO A 123 -0.69 6.84 17.69
CA PRO A 123 -1.22 7.30 18.97
C PRO A 123 -2.03 6.19 19.67
N GLU A 124 -1.74 5.93 20.95
CA GLU A 124 -2.35 4.84 21.73
C GLU A 124 -3.89 4.87 21.73
N SER A 125 -4.51 6.04 21.52
CA SER A 125 -5.96 6.18 21.38
C SER A 125 -6.55 5.41 20.20
N ASP A 126 -5.71 5.06 19.21
CA ASP A 126 -6.10 4.53 17.91
C ASP A 126 -5.62 3.08 17.71
N ILE A 127 -4.89 2.53 18.69
CA ILE A 127 -4.51 1.12 18.72
C ILE A 127 -5.69 0.32 19.27
N ASP A 128 -6.22 -0.62 18.49
CA ASP A 128 -7.26 -1.54 18.94
C ASP A 128 -6.77 -2.28 20.20
N PRO A 129 -7.47 -2.17 21.35
CA PRO A 129 -7.05 -2.82 22.58
C PRO A 129 -7.02 -4.36 22.49
N SER A 130 -7.57 -4.96 21.43
CA SER A 130 -7.41 -6.39 21.13
C SER A 130 -6.03 -6.76 20.57
N CYS A 131 -5.19 -5.78 20.23
CA CYS A 131 -3.81 -5.97 19.79
C CYS A 131 -2.77 -5.98 20.93
N GLU A 132 -3.18 -5.75 22.18
CA GLU A 132 -2.31 -5.97 23.35
C GLU A 132 -2.22 -7.48 23.65
N VAL A 133 -1.00 -8.02 23.61
CA VAL A 133 -0.66 -9.43 23.91
C VAL A 133 -0.42 -9.63 25.40
#